data_AF-A0A377F850-F1
#
_entry.id   AF-A0A377F850-F1
#
_cell.length_a   1.000
_cell.length_b   1.000
_cell.length_c   1.000
_cell.angle_alpha   90.00
_cell.angle_beta   90.00
_cell.angle_gamma   90.00
#
_symmetry.space_group_name_H-M   'P 1'
#
loop_
_entity.id
_entity.type
_entity.pdbx_description
1 polymer ?
#
loop_
_entity_poly.entity_id
_entity_poly.type
_entity_poly.pdbx_seq_one_letter_code
_entity_poly.pdbx_strand_id
1 'polypeptide(L)'
;MNGLKKSRRVWIFTTGDATAEERPLAVLLDGEFWAQSMPVWPVLTSLTHRQQLPPAVYVLIDAIDTTHRAHELPCNADFWLAVQQELLPLVKAIAPFSDRADRTVVAGQSFGGAFRAVCRTALA
;
A
#
# COMPACT_ATOMS: atom_id res chain seq x y z
N MET A 1 -8.22 -12.60 -0.28
CA MET A 1 -6.97 -13.13 -0.85
C MET A 1 -6.87 -14.59 -0.40
N ASN A 2 -6.64 -15.52 -1.32
CA ASN A 2 -6.65 -16.97 -1.15
C ASN A 2 -5.25 -17.58 -0.88
N GLY A 3 -4.16 -16.84 -1.07
CA GLY A 3 -2.79 -17.27 -0.73
C GLY A 3 -2.48 -17.27 0.77
N LEU A 4 -3.22 -16.47 1.54
CA LEU A 4 -3.27 -16.49 3.01
C LEU A 4 -4.74 -16.72 3.35
N LYS A 5 -5.11 -17.84 4.00
CA LYS A 5 -6.50 -18.26 4.29
C LYS A 5 -7.27 -17.31 5.24
N LYS A 6 -7.31 -16.00 4.93
CA LYS A 6 -7.83 -14.93 5.78
C LYS A 6 -8.31 -13.76 4.91
N SER A 7 -9.52 -13.28 5.17
CA SER A 7 -10.01 -12.01 4.63
C SER A 7 -9.38 -10.85 5.39
N ARG A 8 -8.81 -9.87 4.68
CA ARG A 8 -8.29 -8.63 5.26
C ARG A 8 -8.96 -7.43 4.63
N ARG A 9 -9.08 -6.35 5.40
CA ARG A 9 -9.60 -5.08 4.89
C ARG A 9 -8.50 -4.38 4.11
N VAL A 10 -8.91 -3.71 3.04
CA VAL A 10 -8.03 -2.87 2.23
C VAL A 10 -8.79 -1.59 1.93
N TRP A 11 -8.11 -0.45 2.06
CA TRP A 11 -8.64 0.84 1.62
C TRP A 11 -7.91 1.26 0.35
N ILE A 12 -8.69 1.64 -0.67
CA ILE A 12 -8.18 2.21 -1.91
C ILE A 12 -8.53 3.69 -1.90
N PHE A 13 -7.52 4.54 -2.05
CA PHE A 13 -7.70 5.98 -2.06
C PHE A 13 -6.96 6.57 -3.26
N THR A 14 -7.64 7.43 -4.02
CA THR A 14 -7.05 8.12 -5.17
C THR A 14 -7.00 9.62 -4.91
N THR A 15 -5.93 10.26 -5.36
CA THR A 15 -5.84 11.73 -5.34
C THR A 15 -5.64 12.24 -6.75
N GLY A 16 -6.37 13.31 -7.10
CA GLY A 16 -6.27 13.97 -8.40
C GLY A 16 -6.64 13.10 -9.61
N ASP A 17 -6.51 13.70 -10.78
CA ASP A 17 -6.71 13.05 -12.07
C ASP A 17 -5.37 12.93 -12.80
N ALA A 18 -5.07 11.74 -13.27
CA ALA A 18 -3.91 11.39 -14.10
C ALA A 18 -4.22 10.13 -14.91
N THR A 19 -3.56 9.92 -16.04
CA THR A 19 -3.69 8.66 -16.79
C THR A 19 -3.10 7.51 -15.99
N ALA A 20 -3.52 6.28 -16.32
CA ALA A 20 -3.02 5.09 -15.65
C ALA A 20 -1.48 4.97 -15.76
N GLU A 21 -0.89 5.32 -16.92
CA GLU A 21 0.55 5.19 -17.13
C GLU A 21 1.38 6.10 -16.21
N GLU A 22 0.84 7.27 -15.87
CA GLU A 22 1.54 8.29 -15.10
C GLU A 22 1.29 8.18 -13.60
N ARG A 23 0.20 7.52 -13.19
CA ARG A 23 -0.26 7.47 -11.81
C ARG A 23 0.54 6.43 -10.99
N PRO A 24 1.41 6.84 -10.04
CA PRO A 24 2.14 5.92 -9.19
C PRO A 24 1.22 5.18 -8.21
N LEU A 25 1.71 4.04 -7.73
CA LEU A 25 1.10 3.23 -6.68
C LEU A 25 1.89 3.39 -5.38
N ALA A 26 1.19 3.67 -4.28
CA ALA A 26 1.75 3.68 -2.93
C ALA A 26 1.01 2.68 -2.04
N VAL A 27 1.70 1.62 -1.61
CA VAL A 27 1.19 0.62 -0.67
C VAL A 27 1.61 1.00 0.74
N LEU A 28 0.65 1.19 1.64
CA LEU A 28 0.86 1.52 3.04
C LEU A 28 0.48 0.31 3.90
N LEU A 29 1.44 -0.17 4.67
CA LEU A 29 1.22 -1.18 5.71
C LEU A 29 0.63 -0.52 6.98
N ASP A 30 0.04 -1.32 7.86
CA ASP A 30 -0.71 -0.86 9.03
C ASP A 30 -1.89 0.05 8.62
N GLY A 31 -2.62 -0.39 7.58
CA GLY A 31 -3.67 0.38 6.93
C GLY A 31 -4.80 0.78 7.87
N GLU A 32 -5.11 -0.01 8.89
CA GLU A 32 -6.10 0.30 9.91
C GLU A 32 -5.73 1.55 10.71
N PHE A 33 -4.44 1.74 11.02
CA PHE A 33 -3.95 2.91 11.72
C PHE A 33 -4.10 4.15 10.85
N TRP A 34 -3.64 4.10 9.60
CA TRP A 34 -3.68 5.23 8.66
C TRP A 34 -5.07 5.54 8.12
N ALA A 35 -6.00 4.60 8.17
CA ALA A 35 -7.38 4.80 7.75
C ALA A 35 -8.28 5.31 8.87
N GLN A 36 -8.04 4.89 10.12
CA GLN A 36 -8.97 5.07 11.23
C GLN A 36 -8.37 5.88 12.38
N SER A 37 -7.17 5.53 12.86
CA SER A 37 -6.56 6.18 14.03
C SER A 37 -5.92 7.53 13.70
N MET A 38 -5.19 7.59 12.59
CA MET A 38 -4.58 8.80 12.05
C MET A 38 -4.87 8.90 10.54
N PRO A 39 -6.10 9.32 10.17
CA PRO A 39 -6.54 9.37 8.78
C PRO A 39 -5.60 10.17 7.88
N VAL A 40 -4.92 9.50 6.94
CA VAL A 40 -3.95 10.13 6.02
C VAL A 40 -4.61 10.92 4.88
N TRP A 41 -5.91 10.71 4.66
CA TRP A 41 -6.66 11.26 3.53
C TRP A 41 -6.51 12.78 3.37
N PRO A 42 -6.71 13.62 4.41
CA PRO A 42 -6.63 15.07 4.25
C PRO A 42 -5.21 15.54 3.91
N VAL A 43 -4.19 14.87 4.46
CA VAL A 43 -2.79 15.20 4.22
C VAL A 43 -2.41 14.89 2.78
N LEU A 44 -2.75 13.70 2.29
CA LEU A 44 -2.48 13.30 0.90
C LEU A 44 -3.20 14.21 -0.09
N THR A 45 -4.49 14.49 0.12
CA THR A 45 -5.26 15.43 -0.72
C THR A 45 -4.62 16.81 -0.74
N SER A 46 -4.23 17.34 0.43
CA SER A 46 -3.60 18.66 0.54
C SER A 46 -2.25 18.72 -0.15
N LEU A 47 -1.43 17.68 -0.05
CA LEU A 47 -0.13 17.61 -0.71
C LEU A 47 -0.27 17.47 -2.23
N THR A 48 -1.23 16.68 -2.71
CA THR A 48 -1.55 16.57 -4.14
C THR A 48 -2.07 17.91 -4.69
N HIS A 49 -2.97 18.58 -3.98
CA HIS A 49 -3.48 19.91 -4.39
C HIS A 49 -2.37 20.96 -4.43
N ARG A 50 -1.40 20.89 -3.52
CA ARG A 50 -0.22 21.77 -3.49
C ARG A 50 0.89 21.33 -4.45
N GLN A 51 0.64 20.32 -5.30
CA GLN A 51 1.60 19.77 -6.27
C GLN A 51 2.91 19.26 -5.63
N GLN A 52 2.89 18.95 -4.33
CA GLN A 52 4.03 18.37 -3.62
C GLN A 52 4.07 16.85 -3.77
N LEU A 53 2.91 16.23 -4.06
CA LEU A 53 2.78 14.85 -4.48
C LEU A 53 2.06 14.80 -5.83
N PRO A 54 2.43 13.89 -6.74
CA PRO A 54 1.65 13.64 -7.94
C PRO A 54 0.30 12.99 -7.58
N PRO A 55 -0.73 13.13 -8.44
CA PRO A 55 -1.92 12.27 -8.37
C PRO A 55 -1.52 10.80 -8.32
N ALA A 56 -2.05 10.03 -7.38
CA ALA A 56 -1.58 8.67 -7.08
C ALA A 56 -2.71 7.76 -6.60
N VAL A 57 -2.47 6.45 -6.67
CA VAL A 57 -3.29 5.41 -6.01
C VAL A 57 -2.60 4.98 -4.72
N TYR A 58 -3.31 5.07 -3.61
CA TYR A 58 -2.87 4.62 -2.29
C TYR A 58 -3.65 3.37 -1.90
N VAL A 59 -2.94 2.32 -1.53
CA VAL A 59 -3.51 1.05 -1.06
C VAL A 59 -3.05 0.81 0.37
N LEU A 60 -3.98 0.91 1.31
CA LEU A 60 -3.71 0.68 2.72
C LEU A 60 -4.12 -0.74 3.08
N ILE A 61 -3.17 -1.58 3.49
CA ILE A 61 -3.39 -2.99 3.81
C ILE A 61 -3.45 -3.16 5.32
N ASP A 62 -4.57 -3.69 5.81
CA ASP A 62 -4.76 -4.04 7.22
C ASP A 62 -3.76 -5.13 7.65
N ALA A 63 -3.05 -4.90 8.76
CA ALA A 63 -2.12 -5.85 9.37
C ALA A 63 -2.83 -7.00 10.12
N ILE A 64 -4.17 -6.96 10.20
CA ILE A 64 -5.08 -7.91 10.87
C ILE A 64 -4.95 -7.85 12.40
N ASP A 65 -3.80 -8.22 12.95
CA ASP A 65 -3.49 -8.08 14.38
C ASP A 65 -1.97 -8.09 14.63
N THR A 66 -1.53 -7.76 15.85
CA THR A 66 -0.11 -7.72 16.24
C THR A 66 0.61 -9.06 16.10
N THR A 67 -0.10 -10.18 16.20
CA THR A 67 0.47 -11.53 16.09
C THR A 67 0.70 -11.92 14.63
N HIS A 68 -0.19 -11.52 13.73
CA HIS A 68 -0.03 -11.67 12.27
C HIS A 68 1.00 -10.68 11.75
N ARG A 69 0.98 -9.44 12.25
CA ARG A 69 2.00 -8.43 11.97
C ARG A 69 3.41 -8.92 12.30
N ALA A 70 3.59 -9.58 13.46
CA ALA A 70 4.87 -10.15 13.87
C ALA A 70 5.32 -11.36 13.01
N HIS A 71 4.39 -12.09 12.37
CA HIS A 71 4.70 -13.23 11.51
C HIS A 71 4.80 -12.88 10.01
N GLU A 72 4.07 -11.87 9.51
CA GLU A 72 4.00 -11.51 8.09
C GLU A 72 5.02 -10.43 7.70
N LEU A 73 5.37 -9.51 8.61
CA LEU A 73 6.34 -8.44 8.31
C LEU A 73 7.82 -8.86 8.23
N PRO A 74 8.32 -9.90 8.92
CA PRO A 74 9.68 -10.38 8.68
C PRO A 74 9.74 -11.21 7.39
N CYS A 75 9.94 -10.54 6.25
CA CYS A 75 10.30 -11.15 4.96
C CYS A 75 9.40 -12.32 4.50
N ASN A 76 8.08 -12.23 4.74
CA ASN A 76 7.15 -13.26 4.27
C ASN A 76 6.90 -13.12 2.76
N ALA A 77 7.48 -14.03 1.97
CA ALA A 77 7.33 -14.04 0.51
C ALA A 77 5.88 -14.33 0.07
N ASP A 78 5.14 -15.17 0.81
CA ASP A 78 3.76 -15.54 0.47
C ASP A 78 2.83 -14.32 0.59
N PHE A 79 3.07 -13.44 1.55
CA PHE A 79 2.33 -12.17 1.66
C PHE A 79 2.53 -11.30 0.43
N TRP A 80 3.78 -11.06 0.02
CA TRP A 80 4.06 -10.24 -1.14
C TRP A 80 3.60 -10.87 -2.46
N LEU A 81 3.65 -12.20 -2.55
CA LEU A 81 3.11 -12.94 -3.69
C LEU A 81 1.60 -12.76 -3.79
N ALA A 82 0.88 -12.90 -2.68
CA ALA A 82 -0.57 -12.70 -2.65
C ALA A 82 -0.93 -11.23 -2.97
N VAL A 83 -0.16 -10.26 -2.45
CA VAL A 83 -0.36 -8.84 -2.79
C VAL A 83 -0.24 -8.63 -4.30
N GLN A 84 0.82 -9.14 -4.93
CA GLN A 84 1.06 -8.97 -6.35
C GLN A 84 0.07 -9.73 -7.24
N GLN A 85 -0.20 -11.00 -6.93
CA GLN A 85 -0.99 -11.87 -7.80
C GLN A 85 -2.50 -11.74 -7.59
N GLU A 86 -2.93 -11.26 -6.42
CA GLU A 86 -4.35 -11.22 -6.08
C GLU A 86 -4.84 -9.81 -5.79
N LEU A 87 -4.15 -9.04 -4.95
CA LEU A 87 -4.65 -7.73 -4.53
C LEU A 87 -4.48 -6.67 -5.63
N LEU A 88 -3.27 -6.54 -6.18
CA LEU A 88 -2.98 -5.49 -7.16
C LEU A 88 -3.85 -5.58 -8.43
N PRO A 89 -4.14 -6.76 -8.99
CA PRO A 89 -5.09 -6.87 -10.10
C PRO A 89 -6.50 -6.36 -9.76
N LEU A 90 -6.99 -6.63 -8.54
CA LEU A 90 -8.29 -6.14 -8.07
C LEU A 90 -8.28 -4.62 -7.88
N VAL A 91 -7.21 -4.07 -7.30
CA VAL A 91 -7.05 -2.61 -7.15
C VAL A 91 -7.01 -1.95 -8.52
N LYS A 92 -6.25 -2.50 -9.48
CA LYS A 92 -6.09 -1.92 -10.81
C LYS A 92 -7.40 -1.88 -11.60
N ALA A 93 -8.29 -2.85 -11.38
CA ALA A 93 -9.63 -2.86 -11.94
C ALA A 93 -10.54 -1.74 -11.39
N ILE A 94 -10.29 -1.27 -10.16
CA ILE A 94 -11.05 -0.20 -9.50
C ILE A 94 -10.42 1.18 -9.75
N ALA A 95 -9.11 1.27 -9.63
CA ALA A 95 -8.31 2.49 -9.76
C ALA A 95 -7.05 2.18 -10.57
N PRO A 96 -7.03 2.48 -11.89
CA PRO A 96 -5.87 2.22 -12.73
C PRO A 96 -4.61 2.96 -12.25
N PHE A 97 -3.48 2.27 -12.26
CA PHE A 97 -2.15 2.80 -11.90
C PHE A 97 -1.06 2.19 -12.82
N SER A 98 0.14 2.77 -12.76
CA SER A 98 1.27 2.42 -13.61
C SER A 98 1.87 1.05 -13.22
N ASP A 99 2.19 0.22 -14.21
CA ASP A 99 2.92 -1.06 -13.98
C ASP A 99 4.42 -0.86 -13.70
N ARG A 100 4.88 0.39 -13.72
CA ARG A 100 6.28 0.75 -13.55
C ARG A 100 6.72 0.56 -12.10
N ALA A 101 7.67 -0.36 -11.88
CA ALA A 101 8.29 -0.60 -10.58
C ALA A 101 8.95 0.67 -10.01
N ASP A 102 9.55 1.52 -10.85
CA ASP A 102 10.15 2.80 -10.43
C ASP A 102 9.14 3.85 -9.95
N ARG A 103 7.84 3.58 -10.13
CA ARG A 103 6.70 4.40 -9.67
C ARG A 103 5.85 3.70 -8.61
N THR A 104 6.33 2.59 -8.07
CA THR A 104 5.65 1.85 -7.00
C THR A 104 6.43 1.99 -5.69
N VAL A 105 5.77 2.49 -4.66
CA VAL A 105 6.35 2.68 -3.33
C VAL A 105 5.62 1.79 -2.34
N VAL A 106 6.37 1.11 -1.48
CA VAL A 106 5.84 0.48 -0.26
C VAL A 106 6.35 1.27 0.93
N ALA A 107 5.45 1.59 1.86
CA ALA A 107 5.75 2.27 3.11
C ALA A 107 5.12 1.51 4.28
N GLY A 108 5.80 1.49 5.42
CA GLY A 108 5.32 0.87 6.66
C GLY A 108 6.00 1.50 7.87
N GLN A 109 5.35 1.43 9.03
CA GLN A 109 5.89 1.97 10.27
C GLN A 109 6.51 0.82 11.08
N SER A 110 7.67 1.08 11.69
CA SER A 110 8.29 0.12 12.62
C SER A 110 7.71 0.26 14.03
N PHE A 111 7.69 -0.80 14.82
CA PHE A 111 7.60 -0.67 16.27
C PHE A 111 8.86 0.08 16.75
N GLY A 112 8.76 1.39 16.93
CA GLY A 112 9.85 2.24 17.44
C GLY A 112 10.98 2.46 16.42
N GLY A 113 10.82 3.44 15.53
CA GLY A 113 11.94 4.20 14.94
C GLY A 113 12.98 3.49 14.06
N ALA A 114 12.95 2.16 13.89
CA ALA A 114 14.04 1.44 13.25
C ALA A 114 13.59 0.26 12.35
N PHE A 115 12.77 0.53 11.33
CA PHE A 115 12.78 -0.34 10.14
C PHE A 115 13.07 0.49 8.90
N ARG A 116 14.34 0.47 8.49
CA ARG A 116 14.75 0.66 7.10
C ARG A 116 14.97 -0.71 6.49
N ALA A 117 13.88 -1.41 6.19
CA ALA A 117 13.90 -2.57 5.29
C ALA A 117 12.47 -2.87 4.83
N VAL A 118 11.94 -2.07 3.91
CA VAL A 118 11.04 -2.68 2.92
C VAL A 118 11.92 -3.67 2.18
N CYS A 119 11.56 -4.96 2.19
CA CYS A 119 12.31 -6.00 1.50
C CYS A 119 12.35 -5.61 0.01
N ARG A 120 13.50 -5.07 -0.43
CA ARG A 120 13.68 -4.40 -1.73
C ARG A 120 13.37 -5.31 -2.92
N THR A 121 13.26 -6.62 -2.68
CA THR A 121 13.03 -7.68 -3.65
C THR A 121 11.56 -7.95 -3.96
N ALA A 122 10.60 -7.33 -3.26
CA ALA A 122 9.17 -7.69 -3.40
C ALA A 122 8.39 -6.89 -4.47
N LEU A 123 9.00 -5.91 -5.12
CA LEU A 123 8.33 -5.01 -6.08
C LEU A 123 9.05 -4.89 -7.43
N ALA A 124 9.97 -5.80 -7.74
CA ALA A 124 10.66 -5.85 -9.04
C ALA A 124 10.14 -7.02 -9.87
#